data_AF-A0A195CW14-F1
#
_entry.id   AF-A0A195CW14-F1
#
_cell.length_a   1.000
_cell.length_b   1.000
_cell.length_c   1.000
_cell.angle_alpha   90.00
_cell.angle_beta   90.00
_cell.angle_gamma   90.00
#
_symmetry.space_group_name_H-M   'P 1'
#
loop_
_entity.id
_entity.type
_entity.pdbx_description
1 polymer ?
#
loop_
_entity_poly.entity_id
_entity_poly.type
_entity_poly.pdbx_seq_one_letter_code
_entity_poly.pdbx_strand_id
1 'polypeptide(L)'
;MQNVFEVDDNDVIYKDVVIIGNGPSGICLSYMLAGNWPYYTGEPHPGDDMLTARLRFCTIGNEECGDTLNDTNSDVTTNSRRQCSKSSVSKTQGGGLARSTRCKLECLSSGIEGRGGGRPLALLMDQLQHPCVDAGFDVASLLNWISADEHPEHRIVDHVVLGKGQPGGAWQSMDPNVLTISLSRWMSLPDLDLRHWEKLVEVEQLQKSVLAAESDVYARLEKLNVCKASSRVSMGTVAAYYKDYVRRKGLKQYFRCGTTVTSVRPNSDSPESKGEYNWIVDGYENKNGKRFRYRCKRAVLATGTTDLSNHLGILGENTNRKWVTHDLNDLETRLGCLVSEHGKDSTDKQIPPVLVIGAGLSAADAIMAARFRGIPVLHAFRNSLNEWGKQTAERITTSYDRLQWLPDSIYPEYHKVYEMMADGGTNYPLYKSLPGYTLVNLSENHEHGNISAKRTVTLSAPNGQLHTFQVSIAAILIGYKPDLSYLEDSGIGLGKFTDKPIDSKSNPIEIDDFTYEVINVPIKGLYALGPLVGNNFVRFVLGGALGILAHILCTTNT
;
A
#
# COMPACT_ATOMS: atom_id res chain seq x y z
N MET A 1 30.72 15.46 22.41
CA MET A 1 31.55 14.26 22.19
C MET A 1 30.76 13.29 21.34
N GLN A 2 31.02 13.29 20.04
CA GLN A 2 30.45 12.35 19.07
C GLN A 2 31.12 10.98 19.29
N ASN A 3 30.36 10.01 19.77
CA ASN A 3 30.80 8.63 19.80
C ASN A 3 30.70 8.05 18.38
N VAL A 4 31.76 8.25 17.60
CA VAL A 4 32.04 7.47 16.39
C VAL A 4 32.41 6.07 16.88
N PHE A 5 31.44 5.15 16.86
CA PHE A 5 31.69 3.74 17.13
C PHE A 5 31.91 3.02 15.81
N GLU A 6 33.11 2.46 15.67
CA GLU A 6 33.53 1.61 14.55
C GLU A 6 32.61 0.39 14.48
N VAL A 7 31.88 0.27 13.36
CA VAL A 7 31.32 -1.01 12.93
C VAL A 7 32.52 -1.79 12.43
N ASP A 8 32.86 -2.92 13.06
CA ASP A 8 33.93 -3.79 12.58
C ASP A 8 33.69 -4.12 11.10
N ASP A 9 34.70 -3.95 10.25
CA ASP A 9 34.56 -4.05 8.78
C ASP A 9 34.06 -5.45 8.35
N ASN A 10 34.16 -6.44 9.24
CA ASN A 10 33.64 -7.80 9.09
C ASN A 10 32.09 -7.92 9.12
N ASP A 11 31.35 -6.89 9.56
CA ASP A 11 29.88 -6.91 9.67
C ASP A 11 29.15 -6.19 8.50
N VAL A 12 29.89 -5.75 7.46
CA VAL A 12 29.32 -5.10 6.27
C VAL A 12 28.87 -6.14 5.23
N ILE A 13 27.59 -6.12 4.87
CA ILE A 13 27.01 -7.05 3.90
C ILE A 13 26.80 -6.34 2.55
N TYR A 14 27.28 -6.93 1.46
CA TYR A 14 27.12 -6.39 0.12
C TYR A 14 25.90 -7.02 -0.57
N LYS A 15 25.10 -6.21 -1.26
CA LYS A 15 23.92 -6.64 -2.03
C LYS A 15 23.76 -5.83 -3.30
N ASP A 16 23.22 -6.42 -4.37
CA ASP A 16 22.86 -5.64 -5.57
C ASP A 16 21.69 -4.70 -5.25
N VAL A 17 20.69 -5.20 -4.50
CA VAL A 17 19.49 -4.43 -4.13
C VAL A 17 19.15 -4.60 -2.64
N VAL A 18 18.92 -3.49 -1.94
CA VAL A 18 18.32 -3.49 -0.59
C VAL A 18 16.94 -2.85 -0.66
N ILE A 19 15.92 -3.63 -0.28
CA ILE A 19 14.52 -3.18 -0.25
C ILE A 19 14.15 -2.87 1.20
N ILE A 20 13.78 -1.62 1.47
CA ILE A 20 13.33 -1.15 2.78
C ILE A 20 11.81 -1.19 2.82
N GLY A 21 11.26 -2.19 3.50
CA GLY A 21 9.82 -2.43 3.64
C GLY A 21 9.42 -3.82 3.11
N ASN A 22 8.82 -4.63 3.98
CA ASN A 22 8.39 -6.00 3.66
C ASN A 22 6.86 -6.13 3.44
N GLY A 23 6.21 -5.03 3.05
CA GLY A 23 4.82 -5.01 2.60
C GLY A 23 4.64 -5.52 1.17
N PRO A 24 3.44 -5.39 0.59
CA PRO A 24 3.15 -5.84 -0.78
C PRO A 24 4.14 -5.30 -1.82
N SER A 25 4.57 -4.04 -1.68
CA SER A 25 5.61 -3.43 -2.52
C SER A 25 6.93 -4.18 -2.52
N GLY A 26 7.46 -4.49 -1.33
CA GLY A 26 8.69 -5.27 -1.22
C GLY A 26 8.53 -6.73 -1.64
N ILE A 27 7.35 -7.33 -1.39
CA ILE A 27 7.07 -8.71 -1.79
C ILE A 27 7.02 -8.86 -3.31
N CYS A 28 6.28 -7.99 -4.01
CA CYS A 28 6.18 -8.03 -5.48
C CYS A 28 7.55 -7.83 -6.15
N LEU A 29 8.33 -6.86 -5.66
CA LEU A 29 9.67 -6.64 -6.20
C LEU A 29 10.60 -7.82 -5.93
N SER A 30 10.62 -8.34 -4.69
CA SER A 30 11.43 -9.51 -4.34
C SER A 30 11.06 -10.74 -5.17
N TYR A 31 9.77 -10.97 -5.44
CA TYR A 31 9.30 -12.05 -6.31
C TYR A 31 9.92 -11.98 -7.71
N MET A 32 9.93 -10.79 -8.30
CA MET A 32 10.51 -10.53 -9.62
C MET A 32 12.05 -10.62 -9.62
N LEU A 33 12.71 -10.05 -8.61
CA LEU A 33 14.17 -10.12 -8.45
C LEU A 33 14.66 -11.54 -8.18
N ALA A 34 13.80 -12.42 -7.63
CA ALA A 34 14.06 -13.84 -7.49
C ALA A 34 13.94 -14.64 -8.82
N GLY A 35 13.76 -13.95 -9.95
CA GLY A 35 13.74 -14.57 -11.28
C GLY A 35 12.35 -15.01 -11.77
N ASN A 36 11.27 -14.56 -11.14
CA ASN A 36 9.91 -14.85 -11.60
C ASN A 36 9.41 -13.72 -12.50
N TRP A 37 9.44 -13.93 -13.82
CA TRP A 37 9.22 -12.86 -14.80
C TRP A 37 7.86 -13.00 -15.50
N PRO A 38 7.18 -11.87 -15.80
CA PRO A 38 5.89 -11.89 -16.47
C PRO A 38 6.01 -11.98 -17.99
N TYR A 39 5.23 -12.88 -18.58
CA TYR A 39 5.08 -13.12 -20.01
C TYR A 39 3.64 -12.91 -20.44
N TYR A 40 3.43 -12.24 -21.56
CA TYR A 40 2.09 -12.11 -22.13
C TYR A 40 1.62 -13.47 -22.69
N THR A 41 0.40 -13.86 -22.34
CA THR A 41 -0.23 -15.14 -22.76
C THR A 41 -0.48 -15.24 -24.26
N GLY A 42 -0.58 -14.10 -24.97
CA GLY A 42 -1.02 -14.03 -26.36
C GLY A 42 -2.53 -13.82 -26.54
N GLU A 43 -3.30 -13.98 -25.47
CA GLU A 43 -4.75 -13.82 -25.47
C GLU A 43 -5.16 -12.33 -25.58
N PRO A 44 -6.15 -11.99 -26.42
CA PRO A 44 -6.56 -10.60 -26.60
C PRO A 44 -7.10 -9.99 -25.30
N HIS A 45 -6.81 -8.71 -25.08
CA HIS A 45 -7.39 -7.96 -23.98
C HIS A 45 -8.89 -7.71 -24.25
N PRO A 46 -9.79 -8.15 -23.37
CA PRO A 46 -11.24 -8.21 -23.64
C PRO A 46 -11.92 -6.84 -23.76
N GLY A 47 -11.27 -5.76 -23.30
CA GLY A 47 -11.82 -4.41 -23.35
C GLY A 47 -10.87 -3.37 -23.96
N ASP A 48 -9.75 -3.79 -24.58
CA ASP A 48 -8.77 -2.87 -25.15
C ASP A 48 -8.07 -3.51 -26.36
N ASP A 49 -8.68 -3.33 -27.54
CA ASP A 49 -8.14 -3.83 -28.80
C ASP A 49 -6.81 -3.16 -29.18
N MET A 50 -6.61 -1.91 -28.76
CA MET A 50 -5.38 -1.18 -29.06
C MET A 50 -4.21 -1.71 -28.22
N LEU A 51 -4.42 -1.98 -26.94
CA LEU A 51 -3.44 -2.67 -26.09
C LEU A 51 -3.11 -4.05 -26.67
N THR A 52 -4.13 -4.80 -27.12
CA THR A 52 -3.92 -6.08 -27.81
C THR A 52 -3.03 -5.94 -29.05
N ALA A 53 -3.30 -4.95 -29.89
CA ALA A 53 -2.50 -4.68 -31.08
C ALA A 53 -1.05 -4.34 -30.72
N ARG A 54 -0.83 -3.48 -29.72
CA ARG A 54 0.53 -3.11 -29.25
C ARG A 54 1.28 -4.30 -28.67
N LEU A 55 0.62 -5.16 -27.87
CA LEU A 55 1.22 -6.37 -27.30
C LEU A 55 1.64 -7.36 -28.40
N ARG A 56 0.80 -7.56 -29.42
CA ARG A 56 1.12 -8.42 -30.58
C ARG A 56 2.23 -7.84 -31.43
N PHE A 57 2.24 -6.52 -31.66
CA PHE A 57 3.31 -5.87 -32.41
C PHE A 57 4.67 -5.99 -31.68
N CYS A 58 4.69 -5.71 -30.37
CA CYS A 58 5.92 -5.74 -29.57
C CYS A 58 6.44 -7.14 -29.23
N THR A 59 5.64 -8.19 -29.49
CA THR A 59 6.07 -9.60 -29.35
C THR A 59 6.62 -10.15 -30.67
N ILE A 60 6.20 -9.59 -31.81
CA ILE A 60 6.66 -9.99 -33.16
C ILE A 60 7.89 -9.18 -33.60
N GLY A 61 7.97 -7.89 -33.22
CA GLY A 61 9.00 -6.94 -33.69
C GLY A 61 10.31 -6.92 -32.90
N ASN A 62 10.79 -8.04 -32.35
CA ASN A 62 12.08 -8.08 -31.63
C ASN A 62 13.33 -7.97 -32.56
N GLU A 63 13.14 -7.61 -33.84
CA GLU A 63 14.21 -7.24 -34.76
C GLU A 63 14.30 -5.71 -34.88
N GLU A 64 15.31 -5.15 -34.22
CA GLU A 64 15.94 -3.84 -34.48
C GLU A 64 15.04 -2.58 -34.50
N CYS A 65 14.94 -1.90 -33.36
CA CYS A 65 15.02 -0.43 -33.35
C CYS A 65 16.39 -0.05 -32.81
N GLY A 66 17.38 0.01 -33.71
CA GLY A 66 18.67 0.62 -33.41
C GLY A 66 18.52 2.14 -33.30
N ASP A 67 19.06 2.68 -32.21
CA ASP A 67 19.26 4.12 -32.03
C ASP A 67 20.25 4.64 -33.10
N THR A 68 19.74 5.38 -34.08
CA THR A 68 20.52 6.43 -34.75
C THR A 68 19.63 7.61 -35.05
N LEU A 69 19.69 8.62 -34.17
CA LEU A 69 19.46 10.01 -34.56
C LEU A 69 20.63 10.40 -35.48
N ASN A 70 20.37 10.56 -36.77
CA ASN A 70 21.23 11.33 -37.65
C ASN A 70 20.36 12.28 -38.47
N ASP A 71 20.58 13.57 -38.21
CA ASP A 71 20.21 14.67 -39.08
C ASP A 71 20.72 14.44 -40.50
N THR A 72 19.85 14.51 -41.51
CA THR A 72 20.05 15.39 -42.67
C THR A 72 18.83 15.42 -43.58
N ASN A 73 18.47 16.63 -44.00
CA ASN A 73 17.52 16.93 -45.05
C ASN A 73 17.93 16.30 -46.39
N SER A 74 16.99 15.65 -47.08
CA SER A 74 16.83 15.75 -48.53
C SER A 74 15.48 15.20 -48.99
N ASP A 75 14.78 16.01 -49.77
CA ASP A 75 13.52 15.74 -50.47
C ASP A 75 13.55 14.53 -51.43
N VAL A 76 12.33 14.16 -51.85
CA VAL A 76 11.92 13.51 -53.11
C VAL A 76 11.52 12.03 -53.03
N THR A 77 10.19 11.84 -53.12
CA THR A 77 9.42 10.75 -53.75
C THR A 77 10.16 9.50 -54.23
N THR A 78 9.71 8.31 -53.79
CA THR A 78 9.21 7.25 -54.69
C THR A 78 8.61 6.06 -53.92
N ASN A 79 7.39 5.69 -54.29
CA ASN A 79 6.76 4.41 -53.98
C ASN A 79 7.57 3.27 -54.61
N SER A 80 7.98 2.27 -53.82
CA SER A 80 8.17 0.92 -54.35
C SER A 80 7.96 -0.15 -53.30
N ARG A 81 6.97 -1.00 -53.58
CA ARG A 81 6.63 -2.23 -52.87
C ARG A 81 7.89 -3.09 -52.69
N ARG A 82 8.21 -3.46 -51.45
CA ARG A 82 9.10 -4.60 -51.20
C ARG A 82 8.29 -5.80 -50.73
N GLN A 83 8.44 -6.84 -51.53
CA GLN A 83 7.77 -8.12 -51.54
C GLN A 83 8.29 -8.96 -50.37
N CYS A 84 7.37 -9.47 -49.54
CA CYS A 84 7.67 -10.29 -48.38
C CYS A 84 8.08 -11.70 -48.86
N SER A 85 9.39 -11.99 -48.84
CA SER A 85 9.91 -13.34 -49.04
C SER A 85 9.77 -14.14 -47.75
N LYS A 86 8.90 -15.15 -47.78
CA LYS A 86 8.75 -16.17 -46.73
C LYS A 86 10.09 -16.88 -46.52
N SER A 87 10.69 -16.71 -45.35
CA SER A 87 11.72 -17.60 -44.84
C SER A 87 11.18 -18.28 -43.56
N SER A 88 11.60 -19.52 -43.38
CA SER A 88 11.07 -20.53 -42.45
C SER A 88 11.04 -20.07 -41.00
N VAL A 89 9.86 -20.12 -40.40
CA VAL A 89 9.58 -19.83 -38.99
C VAL A 89 10.30 -20.83 -38.07
N SER A 90 11.42 -20.43 -37.48
CA SER A 90 11.83 -20.95 -36.17
C SER A 90 11.05 -20.19 -35.11
N LYS A 91 10.28 -20.89 -34.27
CA LYS A 91 9.58 -20.31 -33.10
C LYS A 91 10.60 -19.84 -32.06
N THR A 92 11.17 -18.67 -32.22
CA THR A 92 11.88 -17.97 -31.13
C THR A 92 10.81 -17.33 -30.24
N GLN A 93 10.70 -17.81 -29.00
CA GLN A 93 9.79 -17.27 -27.99
C GLN A 93 10.08 -15.78 -27.79
N GLY A 94 9.05 -14.92 -27.95
CA GLY A 94 9.18 -13.48 -27.75
C GLY A 94 9.64 -13.14 -26.34
N GLY A 95 10.55 -12.16 -26.21
CA GLY A 95 11.14 -11.79 -24.92
C GLY A 95 10.08 -11.30 -23.91
N GLY A 96 10.14 -11.82 -22.67
CA GLY A 96 9.23 -11.47 -21.59
C GLY A 96 9.22 -9.97 -21.26
N LEU A 97 8.19 -9.51 -20.55
CA LEU A 97 7.99 -8.08 -20.25
C LEU A 97 9.14 -7.50 -19.41
N ALA A 98 9.80 -8.33 -18.58
CA ALA A 98 10.95 -7.95 -17.76
C ALA A 98 12.14 -7.38 -18.56
N ARG A 99 12.34 -7.83 -19.81
CA ARG A 99 13.43 -7.36 -20.68
C ARG A 99 12.99 -6.25 -21.64
N SER A 100 11.85 -5.62 -21.39
CA SER A 100 11.37 -4.53 -22.24
C SER A 100 12.25 -3.30 -22.11
N THR A 101 12.57 -2.68 -23.24
CA THR A 101 13.19 -1.36 -23.28
C THR A 101 12.21 -0.30 -22.77
N ARG A 102 12.72 0.88 -22.40
CA ARG A 102 11.89 2.03 -22.04
C ARG A 102 10.87 2.35 -23.13
N CYS A 103 11.30 2.45 -24.38
CA CYS A 103 10.43 2.74 -25.53
C CYS A 103 9.31 1.70 -25.67
N LYS A 104 9.60 0.41 -25.48
CA LYS A 104 8.58 -0.65 -25.50
C LYS A 104 7.57 -0.46 -24.37
N LEU A 105 8.00 -0.15 -23.16
CA LEU A 105 7.11 0.10 -22.02
C LEU A 105 6.25 1.34 -22.20
N GLU A 106 6.82 2.44 -22.70
CA GLU A 106 6.10 3.67 -23.09
C GLU A 106 5.02 3.36 -24.11
N CYS A 107 5.39 2.68 -25.20
CA CYS A 107 4.45 2.26 -26.25
C CYS A 107 3.30 1.43 -25.66
N LEU A 108 3.61 0.37 -24.90
CA LEU A 108 2.60 -0.51 -24.33
C LEU A 108 1.63 0.23 -23.41
N SER A 109 2.13 1.16 -22.60
CA SER A 109 1.34 1.94 -21.64
C SER A 109 0.51 3.08 -22.26
N SER A 110 0.79 3.44 -23.52
CA SER A 110 0.21 4.61 -24.17
C SER A 110 -1.31 4.53 -24.29
N GLY A 111 -2.00 5.54 -23.76
CA GLY A 111 -3.46 5.65 -23.85
C GLY A 111 -4.23 4.66 -22.96
N ILE A 112 -3.55 3.96 -22.05
CA ILE A 112 -4.23 3.15 -21.04
C ILE A 112 -4.80 4.07 -19.97
N GLU A 113 -6.11 3.97 -19.76
CA GLU A 113 -6.80 4.65 -18.68
C GLU A 113 -7.19 3.66 -17.57
N GLY A 114 -7.37 4.18 -16.37
CA GLY A 114 -7.81 3.38 -15.23
C GLY A 114 -8.10 4.23 -14.01
N ARG A 115 -8.47 3.58 -12.91
CA ARG A 115 -8.93 4.26 -11.71
C ARG A 115 -7.86 5.18 -11.11
N GLY A 116 -8.22 6.46 -10.94
CA GLY A 116 -7.50 7.40 -10.09
C GLY A 116 -6.19 7.96 -10.67
N GLY A 117 -6.03 7.96 -12.00
CA GLY A 117 -4.86 8.54 -12.66
C GLY A 117 -3.54 7.86 -12.25
N GLY A 118 -3.57 6.53 -12.14
CA GLY A 118 -2.41 5.73 -11.80
C GLY A 118 -1.25 5.93 -12.78
N ARG A 119 -0.02 5.62 -12.34
CA ARG A 119 1.17 5.75 -13.20
C ARG A 119 1.11 4.80 -14.39
N PRO A 120 1.74 5.12 -15.54
CA PRO A 120 1.60 4.35 -16.79
C PRO A 120 1.85 2.85 -16.63
N LEU A 121 2.96 2.46 -15.97
CA LEU A 121 3.27 1.05 -15.73
C LEU A 121 2.32 0.37 -14.74
N ALA A 122 1.82 1.12 -13.74
CA ALA A 122 0.86 0.59 -12.79
C ALA A 122 -0.45 0.23 -13.52
N LEU A 123 -0.92 1.10 -14.42
CA LEU A 123 -2.10 0.85 -15.24
C LEU A 123 -1.88 -0.30 -16.23
N LEU A 124 -0.75 -0.33 -16.93
CA LEU A 124 -0.40 -1.42 -17.85
C LEU A 124 -0.44 -2.78 -17.14
N MET A 125 0.25 -2.90 -16.00
CA MET A 125 0.28 -4.16 -15.27
C MET A 125 -1.06 -4.51 -14.63
N ASP A 126 -1.86 -3.52 -14.23
CA ASP A 126 -3.22 -3.77 -13.74
C ASP A 126 -4.14 -4.33 -14.84
N GLN A 127 -4.11 -3.76 -16.05
CA GLN A 127 -4.89 -4.26 -17.19
C GLN A 127 -4.45 -5.67 -17.64
N LEU A 128 -3.18 -6.01 -17.46
CA LEU A 128 -2.67 -7.35 -17.80
C LEU A 128 -2.94 -8.39 -16.70
N GLN A 129 -2.76 -8.03 -15.43
CA GLN A 129 -2.98 -8.93 -14.31
C GLN A 129 -4.48 -9.11 -14.00
N HIS A 130 -5.25 -8.03 -14.12
CA HIS A 130 -6.66 -7.94 -13.79
C HIS A 130 -7.46 -7.23 -14.90
N PRO A 131 -7.62 -7.86 -16.09
CA PRO A 131 -8.31 -7.23 -17.21
C PRO A 131 -9.74 -6.83 -16.87
N CYS A 132 -10.10 -5.58 -17.20
CA CYS A 132 -11.43 -5.01 -17.00
C CYS A 132 -11.96 -5.06 -15.55
N VAL A 133 -11.06 -5.12 -14.56
CA VAL A 133 -11.44 -5.28 -13.15
C VAL A 133 -12.20 -4.07 -12.59
N ASP A 134 -11.93 -2.87 -13.09
CA ASP A 134 -12.67 -1.65 -12.71
C ASP A 134 -14.10 -1.65 -13.25
N ALA A 135 -14.38 -2.38 -14.34
CA ALA A 135 -15.73 -2.62 -14.85
C ALA A 135 -16.44 -3.79 -14.14
N GLY A 136 -15.80 -4.40 -13.13
CA GLY A 136 -16.37 -5.47 -12.32
C GLY A 136 -16.34 -6.85 -12.97
N PHE A 137 -15.59 -7.03 -14.08
CA PHE A 137 -15.47 -8.33 -14.72
C PHE A 137 -14.43 -9.22 -14.03
N ASP A 138 -14.70 -10.52 -14.00
CA ASP A 138 -13.77 -11.53 -13.49
C ASP A 138 -13.09 -12.28 -14.65
N VAL A 139 -12.18 -11.60 -15.34
CA VAL A 139 -11.42 -12.17 -16.47
C VAL A 139 -10.11 -12.79 -15.99
N ALA A 140 -9.65 -13.91 -16.53
CA ALA A 140 -8.32 -14.46 -16.22
C ALA A 140 -7.18 -13.46 -16.51
N SER A 141 -6.04 -13.63 -15.84
CA SER A 141 -4.86 -12.81 -16.13
C SER A 141 -4.33 -13.07 -17.54
N LEU A 142 -3.86 -12.03 -18.22
CA LEU A 142 -3.15 -12.12 -19.48
C LEU A 142 -1.64 -12.33 -19.28
N LEU A 143 -1.19 -12.54 -18.04
CA LEU A 143 0.19 -12.79 -17.67
C LEU A 143 0.38 -14.23 -17.22
N ASN A 144 1.41 -14.87 -17.79
CA ASN A 144 2.02 -16.07 -17.25
C ASN A 144 3.30 -15.66 -16.51
N TRP A 145 3.47 -16.14 -15.29
CA TRP A 145 4.69 -15.92 -14.51
C TRP A 145 5.56 -17.16 -14.65
N ILE A 146 6.78 -16.98 -15.14
CA ILE A 146 7.71 -18.10 -15.33
C ILE A 146 8.89 -17.92 -14.40
N SER A 147 9.23 -18.98 -13.68
CA SER A 147 10.31 -18.97 -12.67
C SER A 147 11.70 -19.15 -13.30
N ALA A 148 12.74 -18.84 -12.54
CA ALA A 148 14.12 -19.10 -12.97
C ALA A 148 14.46 -20.60 -13.06
N ASP A 149 13.70 -21.44 -12.36
CA ASP A 149 13.82 -22.90 -12.45
C ASP A 149 13.31 -23.41 -13.82
N GLU A 150 12.29 -22.75 -14.38
CA GLU A 150 11.72 -23.07 -15.69
C GLU A 150 12.47 -22.42 -16.86
N HIS A 151 12.99 -21.21 -16.67
CA HIS A 151 13.79 -20.47 -17.65
C HIS A 151 15.14 -20.04 -17.06
N PRO A 152 16.23 -20.81 -17.29
CA PRO A 152 17.55 -20.55 -16.72
C PRO A 152 18.20 -19.21 -17.11
N GLU A 153 17.69 -18.56 -18.16
CA GLU A 153 18.11 -17.21 -18.57
C GLU A 153 17.58 -16.09 -17.66
N HIS A 154 16.62 -16.41 -16.78
CA HIS A 154 16.14 -15.48 -15.78
C HIS A 154 17.21 -15.23 -14.73
N ARG A 155 17.78 -14.03 -14.76
CA ARG A 155 18.75 -13.61 -13.77
C ARG A 155 18.07 -13.40 -12.42
N ILE A 156 18.57 -14.13 -11.41
CA ILE A 156 18.30 -13.83 -10.00
C ILE A 156 19.21 -12.67 -9.58
N VAL A 157 18.60 -11.60 -9.07
CA VAL A 157 19.33 -10.43 -8.54
C VAL A 157 19.59 -10.63 -7.06
N ASP A 158 20.84 -10.43 -6.62
CA ASP A 158 21.18 -10.59 -5.20
C ASP A 158 20.57 -9.46 -4.35
N HIS A 159 19.51 -9.78 -3.61
CA HIS A 159 18.73 -8.79 -2.90
C HIS A 159 18.36 -9.21 -1.48
N VAL A 160 17.98 -8.21 -0.68
CA VAL A 160 17.43 -8.41 0.67
C VAL A 160 16.24 -7.50 0.89
N VAL A 161 15.22 -8.00 1.59
CA VAL A 161 14.04 -7.26 2.05
C VAL A 161 14.14 -7.09 3.56
N LEU A 162 14.18 -5.84 4.01
CA LEU A 162 14.23 -5.46 5.42
C LEU A 162 12.85 -5.00 5.88
N GLY A 163 12.38 -5.43 7.04
CA GLY A 163 11.08 -4.98 7.54
C GLY A 163 10.89 -5.13 9.04
N LYS A 164 10.15 -4.19 9.64
CA LYS A 164 9.92 -4.08 11.09
C LYS A 164 9.20 -5.32 11.68
N GLY A 165 8.32 -5.95 10.90
CA GLY A 165 7.45 -7.05 11.34
C GLY A 165 7.43 -8.25 10.39
N GLN A 166 6.34 -9.02 10.40
CA GLN A 166 6.13 -10.15 9.49
C GLN A 166 5.87 -9.67 8.05
N PRO A 167 6.08 -10.52 7.03
CA PRO A 167 5.78 -10.13 5.65
C PRO A 167 4.32 -9.73 5.48
N GLY A 168 4.07 -8.66 4.73
CA GLY A 168 2.77 -8.00 4.65
C GLY A 168 2.80 -6.58 5.22
N GLY A 169 3.85 -6.19 5.94
CA GLY A 169 4.03 -4.80 6.40
C GLY A 169 2.87 -4.36 7.31
N ALA A 170 2.30 -3.19 7.05
CA ALA A 170 1.22 -2.61 7.86
C ALA A 170 -0.04 -3.49 7.97
N TRP A 171 -0.28 -4.38 7.00
CA TRP A 171 -1.41 -5.33 7.07
C TRP A 171 -1.33 -6.23 8.30
N GLN A 172 -0.13 -6.50 8.82
CA GLN A 172 0.07 -7.32 10.02
C GLN A 172 -0.30 -6.60 11.33
N SER A 173 -0.46 -5.27 11.31
CA SER A 173 -0.78 -4.46 12.49
C SER A 173 -2.18 -3.84 12.44
N MET A 174 -2.93 -4.05 11.36
CA MET A 174 -4.32 -3.57 11.21
C MET A 174 -5.30 -4.51 11.94
N ASP A 175 -6.54 -4.04 12.17
CA ASP A 175 -7.58 -4.87 12.79
C ASP A 175 -7.94 -6.04 11.89
N PRO A 176 -7.77 -7.29 12.34
CA PRO A 176 -8.01 -8.46 11.50
C PRO A 176 -9.48 -8.61 11.07
N ASN A 177 -10.44 -8.00 11.78
CA ASN A 177 -11.87 -8.16 11.55
C ASN A 177 -12.45 -7.11 10.59
N VAL A 178 -11.72 -6.01 10.35
CA VAL A 178 -12.16 -4.97 9.41
C VAL A 178 -12.06 -5.50 7.98
N LEU A 179 -13.04 -5.18 7.14
CA LEU A 179 -13.07 -5.56 5.74
C LEU A 179 -12.30 -4.55 4.88
N THR A 180 -11.51 -5.04 3.93
CA THR A 180 -10.80 -4.22 2.96
C THR A 180 -11.73 -3.32 2.16
N ILE A 181 -11.29 -2.11 1.81
CA ILE A 181 -11.99 -1.29 0.81
C ILE A 181 -11.85 -1.90 -0.58
N SER A 182 -10.67 -2.46 -0.89
CA SER A 182 -10.46 -3.12 -2.17
C SER A 182 -11.12 -4.50 -2.18
N LEU A 183 -11.59 -4.94 -3.35
CA LEU A 183 -12.13 -6.29 -3.51
C LEU A 183 -11.02 -7.34 -3.32
N SER A 184 -11.39 -8.56 -2.93
CA SER A 184 -10.46 -9.67 -2.64
C SER A 184 -9.44 -9.88 -3.76
N ARG A 185 -9.90 -9.88 -5.01
CA ARG A 185 -9.05 -10.05 -6.18
C ARG A 185 -7.95 -8.98 -6.30
N TRP A 186 -8.23 -7.73 -5.90
CA TRP A 186 -7.32 -6.58 -5.99
C TRP A 186 -6.18 -6.65 -4.97
N MET A 187 -6.29 -7.56 -4.02
CA MET A 187 -5.31 -7.83 -2.97
C MET A 187 -4.35 -8.96 -3.37
N SER A 188 -4.50 -9.53 -4.57
CA SER A 188 -3.64 -10.63 -5.03
C SER A 188 -2.24 -10.13 -5.40
N LEU A 189 -1.25 -10.95 -5.10
CA LEU A 189 0.12 -10.82 -5.54
C LEU A 189 0.35 -11.66 -6.82
N PRO A 190 1.47 -11.46 -7.54
CA PRO A 190 1.80 -12.21 -8.75
C PRO A 190 1.61 -13.71 -8.61
N ASP A 191 1.14 -14.38 -9.66
CA ASP A 191 1.12 -15.85 -9.73
C ASP A 191 0.38 -16.59 -8.60
N LEU A 192 -0.44 -15.90 -7.80
CA LEU A 192 -1.30 -16.53 -6.79
C LEU A 192 -2.49 -15.64 -6.45
N ASP A 193 -3.65 -15.86 -7.09
CA ASP A 193 -4.89 -15.18 -6.73
C ASP A 193 -5.26 -15.48 -5.26
N LEU A 194 -5.66 -14.45 -4.50
CA LEU A 194 -6.00 -14.60 -3.08
C LEU A 194 -7.09 -15.66 -2.85
N ARG A 195 -8.08 -15.76 -3.74
CA ARG A 195 -9.18 -16.74 -3.63
C ARG A 195 -8.68 -18.15 -3.90
N HIS A 196 -7.71 -18.30 -4.81
CA HIS A 196 -7.05 -19.57 -5.03
C HIS A 196 -6.27 -19.99 -3.77
N TRP A 197 -5.56 -19.04 -3.14
CA TRP A 197 -4.86 -19.31 -1.89
C TRP A 197 -5.79 -19.73 -0.75
N GLU A 198 -6.95 -19.09 -0.60
CA GLU A 198 -7.95 -19.48 0.42
C GLU A 198 -8.35 -20.95 0.24
N LYS A 199 -8.64 -21.38 -0.99
CA LYS A 199 -8.95 -22.78 -1.29
C LYS A 199 -7.80 -23.73 -0.93
N LEU A 200 -6.55 -23.36 -1.22
CA LEU A 200 -5.38 -24.17 -0.84
C LEU A 200 -5.27 -24.32 0.67
N VAL A 201 -5.47 -23.24 1.43
CA VAL A 201 -5.41 -23.27 2.90
C VAL A 201 -6.56 -24.11 3.48
N GLU A 202 -7.77 -24.00 2.94
CA GLU A 202 -8.91 -24.83 3.36
C GLU A 202 -8.65 -26.31 3.12
N VAL A 203 -8.10 -26.67 1.94
CA VAL A 203 -7.73 -28.06 1.62
C VAL A 203 -6.66 -28.58 2.59
N GLU A 204 -5.62 -27.79 2.88
CA GLU A 204 -4.57 -28.16 3.85
C GLU A 204 -5.13 -28.33 5.28
N GLN A 205 -6.09 -27.49 5.69
CA GLN A 205 -6.76 -27.62 6.98
C GLN A 205 -7.65 -28.87 7.03
N LEU A 206 -8.40 -29.14 5.96
CA LEU A 206 -9.21 -30.35 5.82
C LEU A 206 -8.33 -31.59 5.91
N GLN A 207 -7.22 -31.66 5.17
CA GLN A 207 -6.27 -32.78 5.24
C GLN A 207 -5.72 -32.98 6.66
N LYS A 208 -5.33 -31.90 7.35
CA LYS A 208 -4.87 -31.98 8.75
C LYS A 208 -5.97 -32.45 9.71
N SER A 209 -7.22 -32.06 9.48
CA SER A 209 -8.36 -32.49 10.29
C SER A 209 -8.79 -33.93 10.02
N VAL A 210 -8.73 -34.40 8.76
CA VAL A 210 -9.01 -35.79 8.37
C VAL A 210 -7.97 -36.74 8.94
N LEU A 211 -6.72 -36.29 9.06
CA LEU A 211 -5.66 -37.01 9.78
C LEU A 211 -5.85 -36.99 11.31
N ALA A 212 -6.78 -36.19 11.86
CA ALA A 212 -6.98 -35.99 13.29
C ALA A 212 -8.34 -36.49 13.85
N ALA A 213 -9.38 -36.70 13.03
CA ALA A 213 -10.62 -37.41 13.41
C ALA A 213 -11.50 -37.78 12.19
N GLU A 214 -12.14 -38.95 12.25
CA GLU A 214 -13.23 -39.38 11.35
C GLU A 214 -14.55 -38.71 11.76
N SER A 215 -15.07 -37.80 10.92
CA SER A 215 -16.51 -37.62 10.65
C SER A 215 -16.79 -36.30 9.92
N ASP A 216 -17.57 -36.42 8.85
CA ASP A 216 -18.37 -35.40 8.17
C ASP A 216 -17.69 -34.49 7.12
N VAL A 217 -17.22 -35.13 6.05
CA VAL A 217 -16.54 -34.50 4.90
C VAL A 217 -17.53 -33.97 3.84
N TYR A 218 -18.74 -34.53 3.75
CA TYR A 218 -19.64 -34.31 2.62
C TYR A 218 -20.47 -33.01 2.71
N ALA A 219 -20.88 -32.57 3.91
CA ALA A 219 -21.68 -31.35 4.08
C ALA A 219 -20.88 -30.04 3.88
N ARG A 220 -19.55 -30.09 3.97
CA ARG A 220 -18.67 -28.90 3.78
C ARG A 220 -18.32 -28.63 2.32
N LEU A 221 -18.35 -29.64 1.46
CA LEU A 221 -17.93 -29.51 0.07
C LEU A 221 -18.91 -28.67 -0.78
N GLU A 222 -20.20 -28.67 -0.46
CA GLU A 222 -21.21 -27.89 -1.20
C GLU A 222 -21.10 -26.36 -0.95
N LYS A 223 -20.44 -25.94 0.14
CA LYS A 223 -20.13 -24.52 0.40
C LYS A 223 -18.93 -23.98 -0.37
N LEU A 224 -18.11 -24.83 -1.02
CA LEU A 224 -16.89 -24.41 -1.74
C LEU A 224 -17.16 -23.58 -3.01
N ASN A 225 -18.38 -23.59 -3.54
CA ASN A 225 -18.68 -23.10 -4.88
C ASN A 225 -19.17 -21.64 -4.98
N VAL A 226 -19.11 -20.84 -3.91
CA VAL A 226 -19.55 -19.44 -3.96
C VAL A 226 -18.43 -18.46 -3.57
N CYS A 227 -17.29 -18.53 -4.28
CA CYS A 227 -16.36 -17.40 -4.32
C CYS A 227 -16.99 -16.29 -5.17
N LYS A 228 -17.73 -15.36 -4.55
CA LYS A 228 -18.23 -14.17 -5.25
C LYS A 228 -17.03 -13.34 -5.71
N ALA A 229 -16.87 -13.18 -7.02
CA ALA A 229 -15.79 -12.39 -7.64
C ALA A 229 -15.70 -10.94 -7.10
N SER A 230 -16.82 -10.40 -6.60
CA SER A 230 -16.94 -9.03 -6.08
C SER A 230 -17.12 -8.98 -4.56
N SER A 231 -16.40 -9.81 -3.81
CA SER A 231 -16.42 -9.79 -2.34
C SER A 231 -15.24 -9.02 -1.75
N ARG A 232 -15.49 -8.33 -0.63
CA ARG A 232 -14.43 -7.77 0.23
C ARG A 232 -13.88 -8.87 1.12
N VAL A 233 -12.64 -8.70 1.56
CA VAL A 233 -11.91 -9.68 2.37
C VAL A 233 -11.50 -9.05 3.71
N SER A 234 -11.36 -9.83 4.77
CA SER A 234 -10.88 -9.30 6.05
C SER A 234 -9.40 -8.91 5.94
N MET A 235 -8.98 -7.85 6.66
CA MET A 235 -7.57 -7.47 6.72
C MET A 235 -6.72 -8.60 7.32
N GLY A 236 -7.26 -9.40 8.24
CA GLY A 236 -6.59 -10.55 8.83
C GLY A 236 -6.28 -11.65 7.80
N THR A 237 -7.24 -11.92 6.91
CA THR A 237 -7.04 -12.87 5.79
C THR A 237 -5.95 -12.36 4.84
N VAL A 238 -5.94 -11.07 4.50
CA VAL A 238 -4.90 -10.46 3.67
C VAL A 238 -3.52 -10.55 4.32
N ALA A 239 -3.43 -10.28 5.62
CA ALA A 239 -2.19 -10.41 6.38
C ALA A 239 -1.68 -11.86 6.38
N ALA A 240 -2.57 -12.84 6.58
CA ALA A 240 -2.23 -14.25 6.49
C ALA A 240 -1.77 -14.65 5.07
N TYR A 241 -2.47 -14.16 4.05
CA TYR A 241 -2.12 -14.37 2.64
C TYR A 241 -0.71 -13.88 2.31
N TYR A 242 -0.36 -12.63 2.62
CA TYR A 242 0.97 -12.09 2.31
C TYR A 242 2.11 -12.80 3.04
N LYS A 243 1.88 -13.16 4.31
CA LYS A 243 2.84 -13.96 5.07
C LYS A 243 3.07 -15.32 4.43
N ASP A 244 1.98 -16.00 4.05
CA ASP A 244 2.04 -17.34 3.50
C ASP A 244 2.53 -17.35 2.04
N TYR A 245 2.26 -16.29 1.27
CA TYR A 245 2.78 -16.07 -0.06
C TYR A 245 4.32 -16.12 -0.08
N VAL A 246 4.98 -15.38 0.82
CA VAL A 246 6.46 -15.38 0.93
C VAL A 246 6.99 -16.78 1.24
N ARG A 247 6.25 -17.60 2.00
CA ARG A 247 6.60 -19.00 2.22
C ARG A 247 6.42 -19.84 0.96
N ARG A 248 5.23 -19.79 0.33
CA ARG A 248 4.86 -20.65 -0.80
C ARG A 248 5.69 -20.38 -2.05
N LYS A 249 6.09 -19.13 -2.28
CA LYS A 249 6.93 -18.71 -3.42
C LYS A 249 8.43 -18.78 -3.14
N GLY A 250 8.86 -19.43 -2.06
CA GLY A 250 10.29 -19.63 -1.77
C GLY A 250 11.07 -18.35 -1.43
N LEU A 251 10.40 -17.24 -1.11
CA LEU A 251 11.05 -15.94 -0.94
C LEU A 251 11.68 -15.73 0.43
N LYS A 252 11.41 -16.59 1.41
CA LYS A 252 11.87 -16.43 2.82
C LYS A 252 13.36 -16.11 2.95
N GLN A 253 14.21 -16.69 2.11
CA GLN A 253 15.66 -16.48 2.13
C GLN A 253 16.09 -15.03 1.88
N TYR A 254 15.26 -14.24 1.18
CA TYR A 254 15.52 -12.83 0.91
C TYR A 254 15.00 -11.91 2.03
N PHE A 255 14.19 -12.42 2.97
CA PHE A 255 13.50 -11.60 3.96
C PHE A 255 14.19 -11.64 5.32
N ARG A 256 14.69 -10.48 5.77
CA ARG A 256 15.08 -10.26 7.17
C ARG A 256 13.98 -9.47 7.88
N CYS A 257 13.05 -10.22 8.45
CA CYS A 257 11.93 -9.67 9.23
C CYS A 257 12.37 -9.35 10.66
N GLY A 258 11.75 -8.35 11.27
CA GLY A 258 12.11 -7.90 12.62
C GLY A 258 13.34 -7.00 12.64
N THR A 259 13.57 -6.22 11.59
CA THR A 259 14.68 -5.26 11.48
C THR A 259 14.16 -3.85 11.30
N THR A 260 14.82 -2.87 11.92
CA THR A 260 14.53 -1.45 11.73
C THR A 260 15.70 -0.78 11.04
N VAL A 261 15.44 -0.17 9.88
CA VAL A 261 16.42 0.67 9.18
C VAL A 261 16.44 2.04 9.85
N THR A 262 17.64 2.55 10.10
CA THR A 262 17.87 3.84 10.78
C THR A 262 18.56 4.87 9.90
N SER A 263 19.23 4.45 8.83
CA SER A 263 19.83 5.39 7.86
C SER A 263 19.90 4.75 6.48
N VAL A 264 19.56 5.53 5.45
CA VAL A 264 19.82 5.27 4.03
C VAL A 264 20.51 6.50 3.47
N ARG A 265 21.76 6.36 3.03
CA ARG A 265 22.57 7.49 2.57
C ARG A 265 23.49 7.12 1.41
N PRO A 266 23.90 8.09 0.58
CA PRO A 266 24.93 7.87 -0.42
C PRO A 266 26.27 7.49 0.25
N ASN A 267 27.03 6.63 -0.43
CA ASN A 267 28.38 6.25 -0.07
C ASN A 267 29.36 7.29 -0.63
N SER A 268 29.50 8.43 0.06
CA SER A 268 30.43 9.50 -0.30
C SER A 268 31.88 9.21 0.12
N ASP A 269 32.09 8.15 0.90
CA ASP A 269 33.34 7.82 1.59
C ASP A 269 34.17 6.79 0.79
N SER A 270 34.59 7.13 -0.44
CA SER A 270 35.96 6.87 -0.94
C SER A 270 36.09 7.21 -2.44
N PRO A 271 37.15 7.93 -2.84
CA PRO A 271 37.54 8.07 -4.26
C PRO A 271 38.05 6.75 -4.89
N GLU A 272 38.15 5.65 -4.12
CA GLU A 272 38.75 4.38 -4.52
C GLU A 272 37.82 3.15 -4.34
N SER A 273 36.54 3.33 -3.99
CA SER A 273 35.61 2.20 -3.89
C SER A 273 35.35 1.63 -5.28
N LYS A 274 35.51 0.31 -5.43
CA LYS A 274 34.96 -0.50 -6.52
C LYS A 274 33.58 0.06 -6.91
N GLY A 275 33.51 0.75 -8.06
CA GLY A 275 32.53 1.80 -8.40
C GLY A 275 31.07 1.38 -8.59
N GLU A 276 30.58 0.37 -7.87
CA GLU A 276 29.22 -0.15 -8.03
C GLU A 276 28.33 0.02 -6.78
N TYR A 277 28.87 0.07 -5.56
CA TYR A 277 28.08 0.06 -4.30
C TYR A 277 27.90 1.45 -3.70
N ASN A 278 27.02 2.24 -4.32
CA ASN A 278 26.88 3.67 -4.03
C ASN A 278 25.97 3.99 -2.83
N TRP A 279 25.30 3.01 -2.23
CA TRP A 279 24.34 3.23 -1.14
C TRP A 279 24.75 2.49 0.14
N ILE A 280 24.58 3.15 1.29
CA ILE A 280 24.74 2.57 2.62
C ILE A 280 23.37 2.51 3.30
N VAL A 281 23.02 1.34 3.82
CA VAL A 281 21.80 1.13 4.62
C VAL A 281 22.18 0.57 5.99
N ASP A 282 21.98 1.38 7.03
CA ASP A 282 22.26 1.03 8.42
C ASP A 282 20.95 0.73 9.17
N GLY A 283 21.01 -0.20 10.12
CA GLY A 283 19.87 -0.54 10.96
C GLY A 283 20.22 -1.50 12.09
N TYR A 284 19.19 -2.02 12.74
CA TYR A 284 19.33 -3.01 13.82
C TYR A 284 18.22 -4.06 13.80
N GLU A 285 18.52 -5.22 14.37
CA GLU A 285 17.55 -6.29 14.65
C GLU A 285 16.75 -5.97 15.92
N ASN A 286 15.43 -5.99 15.83
CA ASN A 286 14.53 -5.55 16.91
C ASN A 286 14.60 -6.46 18.15
N LYS A 287 14.97 -7.74 18.00
CA LYS A 287 14.98 -8.71 19.11
C LYS A 287 16.21 -8.59 20.01
N ASN A 288 17.38 -8.35 19.45
CA ASN A 288 18.66 -8.39 20.15
C ASN A 288 19.43 -7.07 20.08
N GLY A 289 18.95 -6.08 19.30
CA GLY A 289 19.62 -4.81 19.09
C GLY A 289 20.89 -4.91 18.23
N LYS A 290 21.17 -6.06 17.61
CA LYS A 290 22.36 -6.25 16.77
C LYS A 290 22.29 -5.32 15.57
N ARG A 291 23.28 -4.45 15.44
CA ARG A 291 23.40 -3.54 14.29
C ARG A 291 23.81 -4.30 13.04
N PHE A 292 23.40 -3.80 11.89
CA PHE A 292 23.86 -4.27 10.59
C PHE A 292 24.11 -3.08 9.68
N ARG A 293 25.01 -3.29 8.71
CA ARG A 293 25.27 -2.36 7.61
C ARG A 293 25.22 -3.10 6.29
N TYR A 294 24.46 -2.55 5.36
CA TYR A 294 24.53 -2.96 3.96
C TYR A 294 25.23 -1.91 3.13
N ARG A 295 26.08 -2.36 2.21
CA ARG A 295 26.50 -1.58 1.04
C ARG A 295 25.81 -2.16 -0.18
N CYS A 296 25.05 -1.34 -0.91
CA CYS A 296 24.29 -1.81 -2.05
C CYS A 296 24.48 -0.95 -3.30
N LYS A 297 24.29 -1.59 -4.47
CA LYS A 297 24.28 -0.86 -5.75
C LYS A 297 23.03 0.00 -5.86
N ARG A 298 21.91 -0.52 -5.37
CA ARG A 298 20.59 0.12 -5.42
C ARG A 298 19.83 -0.03 -4.11
N ALA A 299 19.13 1.02 -3.71
CA ALA A 299 18.25 1.04 -2.54
C ALA A 299 16.81 1.31 -2.99
N VAL A 300 15.83 0.62 -2.40
CA VAL A 300 14.40 0.74 -2.77
C VAL A 300 13.57 1.08 -1.54
N LEU A 301 12.89 2.21 -1.58
CA LEU A 301 11.97 2.68 -0.55
C LEU A 301 10.58 2.07 -0.77
N ALA A 302 10.15 1.15 0.10
CA ALA A 302 8.90 0.40 0.01
C ALA A 302 8.16 0.31 1.36
N THR A 303 8.29 1.34 2.20
CA THR A 303 7.79 1.36 3.59
C THR A 303 6.29 1.66 3.71
N GLY A 304 5.65 2.20 2.66
CA GLY A 304 4.24 2.60 2.71
C GLY A 304 4.06 3.97 3.36
N THR A 305 2.84 4.30 3.80
CA THR A 305 2.50 5.61 4.39
C THR A 305 1.64 5.54 5.66
N THR A 306 1.59 4.37 6.31
CA THR A 306 0.75 4.14 7.49
C THR A 306 1.57 3.97 8.78
N ASP A 307 2.81 4.45 8.80
CA ASP A 307 3.70 4.29 9.96
C ASP A 307 3.37 5.24 11.12
N LEU A 308 3.06 6.50 10.82
CA LEU A 308 2.85 7.55 11.82
C LEU A 308 1.44 8.13 11.71
N SER A 309 0.70 8.12 12.81
CA SER A 309 -0.58 8.83 12.90
C SER A 309 -0.38 10.33 12.81
N ASN A 310 -1.31 11.03 12.17
CA ASN A 310 -1.36 12.48 12.22
C ASN A 310 -1.87 12.94 13.60
N HIS A 311 -1.22 13.97 14.13
CA HIS A 311 -1.55 14.58 15.42
C HIS A 311 -2.04 16.01 15.23
N LEU A 312 -2.91 16.47 16.11
CA LEU A 312 -3.43 17.84 16.11
C LEU A 312 -2.46 18.82 16.77
N GLY A 313 -1.56 18.33 17.63
CA GLY A 313 -0.58 19.16 18.35
C GLY A 313 -1.21 19.94 19.50
N ILE A 314 -2.28 19.43 20.11
CA ILE A 314 -3.04 20.13 21.15
C ILE A 314 -2.65 19.70 22.56
N LEU A 315 -3.00 20.51 23.56
CA LEU A 315 -2.81 20.19 24.96
C LEU A 315 -3.60 18.93 25.33
N GLY A 316 -2.95 18.01 26.05
CA GLY A 316 -3.58 16.78 26.53
C GLY A 316 -3.50 15.59 25.55
N GLU A 317 -3.28 15.83 24.26
CA GLU A 317 -3.26 14.75 23.24
C GLU A 317 -2.18 13.70 23.53
N ASN A 318 -0.96 14.15 23.78
CA ASN A 318 0.18 13.25 24.01
C ASN A 318 0.34 12.81 25.47
N THR A 319 -0.27 13.52 26.42
CA THR A 319 -0.17 13.23 27.87
C THR A 319 -1.26 12.28 28.36
N ASN A 320 -2.44 12.27 27.72
CA ASN A 320 -3.60 11.47 28.13
C ASN A 320 -3.71 10.12 27.38
N ARG A 321 -2.59 9.42 27.16
CA ARG A 321 -2.54 8.18 26.36
C ARG A 321 -3.46 7.06 26.87
N LYS A 322 -3.89 7.10 28.14
CA LYS A 322 -4.81 6.12 28.75
C LYS A 322 -6.22 6.17 28.16
N TRP A 323 -6.64 7.29 27.58
CA TRP A 323 -7.99 7.45 27.01
C TRP A 323 -8.04 8.21 25.69
N VAL A 324 -6.91 8.76 25.23
CA VAL A 324 -6.73 9.29 23.87
C VAL A 324 -6.01 8.24 23.04
N THR A 325 -6.48 8.01 21.81
CA THR A 325 -5.85 7.08 20.85
C THR A 325 -5.90 7.62 19.43
N HIS A 326 -4.94 7.19 18.62
CA HIS A 326 -4.86 7.47 17.18
C HIS A 326 -4.97 6.19 16.34
N ASP A 327 -5.19 5.06 16.99
CA ASP A 327 -5.15 3.73 16.40
C ASP A 327 -6.48 3.01 16.59
N LEU A 328 -6.96 2.37 15.53
CA LEU A 328 -8.27 1.72 15.53
C LEU A 328 -8.26 0.44 16.38
N ASN A 329 -7.15 -0.31 16.38
CA ASN A 329 -7.02 -1.54 17.18
C ASN A 329 -7.00 -1.25 18.69
N ASP A 330 -6.28 -0.21 19.09
CA ASP A 330 -6.28 0.29 20.46
C ASP A 330 -7.67 0.80 20.86
N LEU A 331 -8.39 1.50 19.97
CA LEU A 331 -9.80 1.86 20.21
C LEU A 331 -10.67 0.62 20.43
N GLU A 332 -10.63 -0.36 19.54
CA GLU A 332 -11.42 -1.60 19.61
C GLU A 332 -11.18 -2.35 20.92
N THR A 333 -9.92 -2.45 21.34
CA THR A 333 -9.53 -3.04 22.63
C THR A 333 -10.16 -2.27 23.80
N ARG A 334 -10.08 -0.94 23.78
CA ARG A 334 -10.63 -0.08 24.84
C ARG A 334 -12.17 -0.13 24.88
N LEU A 335 -12.83 -0.19 23.73
CA LEU A 335 -14.28 -0.38 23.64
C LEU A 335 -14.70 -1.71 24.28
N GLY A 336 -13.95 -2.79 24.02
CA GLY A 336 -14.18 -4.10 24.65
C GLY A 336 -14.02 -4.07 26.18
N CYS A 337 -12.99 -3.40 26.68
CA CYS A 337 -12.80 -3.19 28.12
C CYS A 337 -13.95 -2.39 28.73
N LEU A 338 -14.37 -1.29 28.10
CA LEU A 338 -15.48 -0.46 28.58
C LEU A 338 -16.78 -1.27 28.75
N VAL A 339 -17.14 -2.09 27.75
CA VAL A 339 -18.35 -2.94 27.83
C VAL A 339 -18.23 -3.95 28.97
N SER A 340 -17.04 -4.52 29.16
CA SER A 340 -16.79 -5.55 30.19
C SER A 340 -16.83 -4.99 31.62
N GLU A 341 -16.39 -3.75 31.80
CA GLU A 341 -16.46 -3.02 33.08
C GLU A 341 -17.91 -2.63 33.40
N HIS A 342 -18.63 -2.06 32.42
CA HIS A 342 -20.01 -1.61 32.61
C HIS A 342 -21.01 -2.76 32.79
N GLY A 343 -20.74 -3.93 32.20
CA GLY A 343 -21.57 -5.12 32.35
C GLY A 343 -21.55 -5.76 33.75
N LYS A 344 -20.59 -5.39 34.61
CA LYS A 344 -20.47 -5.90 35.99
C LYS A 344 -21.12 -4.99 37.04
N ASP A 345 -21.13 -3.69 36.80
CA ASP A 345 -21.68 -2.68 37.71
C ASP A 345 -23.01 -2.15 37.19
N SER A 346 -24.09 -2.92 37.37
CA SER A 346 -25.46 -2.54 37.00
C SER A 346 -26.00 -1.44 37.94
N THR A 347 -25.47 -0.23 37.79
CA THR A 347 -26.15 1.01 38.17
C THR A 347 -26.56 1.74 36.90
N ASP A 348 -27.70 2.40 36.93
CA ASP A 348 -28.43 3.06 35.82
C ASP A 348 -27.68 4.23 35.12
N LYS A 349 -26.34 4.27 35.22
CA LYS A 349 -25.50 5.32 34.65
C LYS A 349 -25.16 5.00 33.21
N GLN A 350 -25.65 5.82 32.29
CA GLN A 350 -25.30 5.75 30.87
C GLN A 350 -23.79 5.93 30.65
N ILE A 351 -23.19 5.07 29.82
CA ILE A 351 -21.77 5.14 29.43
C ILE A 351 -21.52 6.50 28.75
N PRO A 352 -20.51 7.29 29.19
CA PRO A 352 -20.13 8.53 28.50
C PRO A 352 -19.72 8.26 27.05
N PRO A 353 -20.01 9.18 26.12
CA PRO A 353 -19.77 8.96 24.69
C PRO A 353 -18.29 8.79 24.36
N VAL A 354 -18.00 8.07 23.29
CA VAL A 354 -16.70 8.05 22.64
C VAL A 354 -16.64 9.20 21.64
N LEU A 355 -15.62 10.04 21.77
CA LEU A 355 -15.33 11.08 20.79
C LEU A 355 -14.58 10.48 19.61
N VAL A 356 -15.07 10.67 18.39
CA VAL A 356 -14.35 10.35 17.15
C VAL A 356 -14.06 11.65 16.40
N ILE A 357 -12.78 11.92 16.12
CA ILE A 357 -12.33 13.05 15.31
C ILE A 357 -11.84 12.55 13.95
N GLY A 358 -12.39 13.10 12.88
CA GLY A 358 -12.02 12.75 11.51
C GLY A 358 -13.21 12.22 10.73
N ALA A 359 -13.11 12.21 9.39
CA ALA A 359 -14.24 11.94 8.50
C ALA A 359 -13.95 10.86 7.44
N GLY A 360 -12.79 10.20 7.57
CA GLY A 360 -12.35 9.16 6.64
C GLY A 360 -12.87 7.77 7.02
N LEU A 361 -12.38 6.76 6.29
CA LEU A 361 -12.78 5.37 6.46
C LEU A 361 -12.52 4.85 7.88
N SER A 362 -11.33 5.09 8.44
CA SER A 362 -11.01 4.67 9.82
C SER A 362 -11.93 5.29 10.87
N ALA A 363 -12.35 6.55 10.66
CA ALA A 363 -13.32 7.19 11.55
C ALA A 363 -14.70 6.53 11.42
N ALA A 364 -15.12 6.16 10.20
CA ALA A 364 -16.34 5.41 9.98
C ALA A 364 -16.31 4.03 10.64
N ASP A 365 -15.21 3.28 10.53
CA ASP A 365 -15.02 2.01 11.22
C ASP A 365 -15.14 2.17 12.74
N ALA A 366 -14.50 3.20 13.31
CA ALA A 366 -14.59 3.52 14.74
C ALA A 366 -16.02 3.86 15.21
N ILE A 367 -16.77 4.62 14.40
CA ILE A 367 -18.17 4.96 14.68
C ILE A 367 -19.01 3.69 14.70
N MET A 368 -18.85 2.81 13.71
CA MET A 368 -19.58 1.55 13.64
C MET A 368 -19.21 0.63 14.81
N ALA A 369 -17.93 0.49 15.13
CA ALA A 369 -17.41 -0.29 16.24
C ALA A 369 -18.01 0.09 17.60
N ALA A 370 -18.09 1.39 17.89
CA ALA A 370 -18.69 1.90 19.11
C ALA A 370 -20.21 1.68 19.14
N ARG A 371 -20.90 1.98 18.04
CA ARG A 371 -22.37 1.84 17.96
C ARG A 371 -22.84 0.39 18.03
N PHE A 372 -22.12 -0.55 17.41
CA PHE A 372 -22.44 -1.98 17.51
C PHE A 372 -22.34 -2.52 18.94
N ARG A 373 -21.56 -1.84 19.81
CA ARG A 373 -21.44 -2.16 21.23
C ARG A 373 -22.40 -1.37 22.12
N GLY A 374 -23.32 -0.60 21.54
CA GLY A 374 -24.28 0.22 22.29
C GLY A 374 -23.65 1.45 22.97
N ILE A 375 -22.43 1.85 22.58
CA ILE A 375 -21.73 2.99 23.17
C ILE A 375 -22.11 4.27 22.39
N PRO A 376 -22.55 5.35 23.08
CA PRO A 376 -22.82 6.63 22.42
C PRO A 376 -21.58 7.20 21.71
N VAL A 377 -21.77 7.79 20.53
CA VAL A 377 -20.70 8.39 19.73
C VAL A 377 -20.93 9.90 19.61
N LEU A 378 -19.87 10.66 19.91
CA LEU A 378 -19.76 12.08 19.60
C LEU A 378 -18.79 12.23 18.43
N HIS A 379 -19.30 12.57 17.25
CA HIS A 379 -18.49 12.59 16.03
C HIS A 379 -18.24 14.03 15.57
N ALA A 380 -16.98 14.48 15.64
CA ALA A 380 -16.59 15.81 15.16
C ALA A 380 -15.69 15.71 13.92
N PHE A 381 -16.02 16.50 12.91
CA PHE A 381 -15.34 16.51 11.63
C PHE A 381 -15.39 17.90 11.00
N ARG A 382 -14.53 18.18 10.03
CA ARG A 382 -14.48 19.50 9.35
C ARG A 382 -15.75 19.73 8.50
N ASN A 383 -16.29 20.94 8.51
CA ASN A 383 -17.47 21.29 7.71
C ASN A 383 -17.07 21.69 6.28
N SER A 384 -17.70 21.10 5.25
CA SER A 384 -17.47 21.47 3.83
C SER A 384 -18.56 22.40 3.28
N LEU A 385 -19.62 22.71 4.03
CA LEU A 385 -20.74 23.52 3.53
C LEU A 385 -20.35 24.94 3.10
N ASN A 386 -19.24 25.50 3.59
CA ASN A 386 -18.70 26.78 3.11
C ASN A 386 -17.99 26.68 1.73
N GLU A 387 -17.85 25.48 1.15
CA GLU A 387 -17.27 25.22 -0.17
C GLU A 387 -18.30 24.75 -1.21
N TRP A 388 -19.57 24.57 -0.84
CA TRP A 388 -20.63 24.14 -1.76
C TRP A 388 -20.96 25.18 -2.86
N GLY A 389 -20.55 26.44 -2.66
CA GLY A 389 -20.87 27.58 -3.54
C GLY A 389 -19.73 28.12 -4.41
N LYS A 390 -18.50 27.57 -4.33
CA LYS A 390 -17.39 28.06 -5.14
C LYS A 390 -17.25 27.24 -6.42
N GLN A 391 -17.88 27.73 -7.50
CA GLN A 391 -17.51 27.37 -8.87
C GLN A 391 -16.11 27.90 -9.15
N THR A 392 -15.07 27.19 -8.73
CA THR A 392 -13.72 27.42 -9.23
C THR A 392 -12.95 26.11 -9.18
N ALA A 393 -12.25 25.85 -10.28
CA ALA A 393 -11.58 24.61 -10.58
C ALA A 393 -10.39 24.35 -9.65
N GLU A 394 -10.67 23.83 -8.45
CA GLU A 394 -9.71 23.10 -7.60
C GLU A 394 -10.54 22.35 -6.56
N ARG A 395 -11.13 21.21 -6.98
CA ARG A 395 -11.83 20.28 -6.07
C ARG A 395 -10.80 19.63 -5.16
N ILE A 396 -10.41 20.30 -4.08
CA ILE A 396 -9.79 19.66 -2.93
C ILE A 396 -10.82 18.66 -2.41
N THR A 397 -10.60 17.39 -2.71
CA THR A 397 -11.46 16.28 -2.31
C THR A 397 -11.52 16.27 -0.79
N THR A 398 -12.67 16.67 -0.22
CA THR A 398 -12.83 16.67 1.23
C THR A 398 -12.88 15.23 1.72
N SER A 399 -12.43 15.00 2.96
CA SER A 399 -12.07 13.65 3.44
C SER A 399 -13.26 12.67 3.55
N TYR A 400 -14.50 13.17 3.64
CA TYR A 400 -15.72 12.36 3.63
C TYR A 400 -16.44 12.27 2.28
N ASP A 401 -16.04 13.04 1.26
CA ASP A 401 -16.47 12.79 -0.13
C ASP A 401 -16.17 11.33 -0.51
N ARG A 402 -15.08 10.78 0.03
CA ARG A 402 -14.71 9.37 -0.16
C ARG A 402 -15.80 8.40 0.28
N LEU A 403 -16.53 8.69 1.35
CA LEU A 403 -17.65 7.85 1.80
C LEU A 403 -18.83 7.96 0.83
N GLN A 404 -19.07 9.15 0.26
CA GLN A 404 -20.11 9.40 -0.74
C GLN A 404 -19.86 8.61 -2.04
N TRP A 405 -18.60 8.48 -2.47
CA TRP A 405 -18.24 7.78 -3.71
C TRP A 405 -18.21 6.25 -3.60
N LEU A 406 -18.49 5.68 -2.41
CA LEU A 406 -18.57 4.24 -2.22
C LEU A 406 -20.00 3.73 -2.48
N PRO A 407 -20.19 2.79 -3.42
CA PRO A 407 -21.51 2.20 -3.69
C PRO A 407 -22.09 1.49 -2.46
N ASP A 408 -23.34 1.82 -2.11
CA ASP A 408 -24.07 1.23 -0.98
C ASP A 408 -24.17 -0.30 -1.07
N SER A 409 -24.29 -0.84 -2.28
CA SER A 409 -24.37 -2.29 -2.50
C SER A 409 -23.12 -3.08 -2.08
N ILE A 410 -21.95 -2.43 -1.99
CA ILE A 410 -20.66 -3.06 -1.63
C ILE A 410 -20.16 -2.57 -0.25
N TYR A 411 -20.54 -1.34 0.12
CA TYR A 411 -20.03 -0.63 1.29
C TYR A 411 -21.16 -0.05 2.17
N PRO A 412 -22.16 -0.87 2.55
CA PRO A 412 -23.35 -0.37 3.26
C PRO A 412 -23.01 0.28 4.60
N GLU A 413 -21.96 -0.17 5.29
CA GLU A 413 -21.55 0.40 6.57
C GLU A 413 -20.99 1.83 6.44
N TYR A 414 -20.25 2.10 5.36
CA TYR A 414 -19.70 3.43 5.09
C TYR A 414 -20.76 4.38 4.57
N HIS A 415 -21.66 3.87 3.72
CA HIS A 415 -22.84 4.62 3.30
C HIS A 415 -23.69 5.01 4.50
N LYS A 416 -23.86 4.10 5.47
CA LYS A 416 -24.62 4.40 6.68
C LYS A 416 -24.00 5.51 7.52
N VAL A 417 -22.68 5.51 7.68
CA VAL A 417 -21.98 6.61 8.38
C VAL A 417 -22.16 7.92 7.64
N TYR A 418 -22.08 7.92 6.31
CA TYR A 418 -22.35 9.11 5.50
C TYR A 418 -23.78 9.64 5.71
N GLU A 419 -24.81 8.78 5.70
CA GLU A 419 -26.19 9.19 6.01
C GLU A 419 -26.31 9.81 7.42
N MET A 420 -25.65 9.20 8.42
CA MET A 420 -25.63 9.74 9.78
C MET A 420 -24.97 11.12 9.85
N MET A 421 -23.91 11.35 9.07
CA MET A 421 -23.25 12.65 8.96
C MET A 421 -24.16 13.69 8.29
N ALA A 422 -24.83 13.32 7.19
CA ALA A 422 -25.69 14.21 6.41
C ALA A 422 -26.95 14.64 7.16
N ASP A 423 -27.56 13.73 7.94
CA ASP A 423 -28.77 13.97 8.74
C ASP A 423 -28.48 14.69 10.08
N GLY A 424 -27.22 15.05 10.33
CA GLY A 424 -26.81 15.66 11.60
C GLY A 424 -26.91 14.70 12.80
N GLY A 425 -27.19 13.43 12.58
CA GLY A 425 -27.41 12.42 13.63
C GLY A 425 -28.78 12.48 14.29
N THR A 426 -29.76 13.21 13.74
CA THR A 426 -31.06 13.41 14.40
C THR A 426 -31.90 12.13 14.48
N ASN A 427 -31.82 11.27 13.46
CA ASN A 427 -32.59 10.03 13.37
C ASN A 427 -31.83 8.79 13.86
N TYR A 428 -30.67 8.96 14.48
CA TYR A 428 -29.75 7.87 14.80
C TYR A 428 -29.45 7.80 16.30
N PRO A 429 -30.08 6.87 17.04
CA PRO A 429 -29.76 6.65 18.43
C PRO A 429 -28.26 6.40 18.62
N LEU A 430 -27.75 6.89 19.75
CA LEU A 430 -26.34 6.74 20.16
C LEU A 430 -25.34 7.43 19.22
N TYR A 431 -25.77 8.36 18.38
CA TYR A 431 -24.87 9.12 17.51
C TYR A 431 -25.21 10.61 17.52
N LYS A 432 -24.20 11.45 17.74
CA LYS A 432 -24.31 12.91 17.66
C LYS A 432 -23.23 13.46 16.75
N SER A 433 -23.63 14.14 15.68
CA SER A 433 -22.70 14.81 14.78
C SER A 433 -22.35 16.22 15.27
N LEU A 434 -21.12 16.65 15.00
CA LEU A 434 -20.57 17.97 15.30
C LEU A 434 -19.79 18.50 14.09
N PRO A 435 -20.48 18.90 13.00
CA PRO A 435 -19.83 19.39 11.78
C PRO A 435 -19.14 20.75 12.03
N GLY A 436 -17.88 20.85 11.62
CA GLY A 436 -17.04 22.04 11.74
C GLY A 436 -16.48 22.31 13.13
N TYR A 437 -16.73 21.41 14.08
CA TYR A 437 -16.13 21.54 15.41
C TYR A 437 -14.64 21.18 15.37
N THR A 438 -13.83 21.96 16.06
CA THR A 438 -12.38 21.75 16.17
C THR A 438 -12.00 21.42 17.60
N LEU A 439 -11.23 20.36 17.82
CA LEU A 439 -10.77 19.95 19.14
C LEU A 439 -9.67 20.90 19.65
N VAL A 440 -9.86 21.45 20.84
CA VAL A 440 -8.97 22.47 21.42
C VAL A 440 -8.21 21.93 22.63
N ASN A 441 -8.88 21.17 23.49
CA ASN A 441 -8.29 20.71 24.74
C ASN A 441 -8.82 19.34 25.17
N LEU A 442 -7.96 18.56 25.81
CA LEU A 442 -8.24 17.25 26.40
C LEU A 442 -7.79 17.27 27.87
N SER A 443 -8.72 17.16 28.81
CA SER A 443 -8.43 17.25 30.25
C SER A 443 -9.00 16.07 31.03
N GLU A 444 -8.27 15.66 32.06
CA GLU A 444 -8.70 14.63 33.00
C GLU A 444 -8.65 15.20 34.41
N ASN A 445 -9.82 15.28 35.06
CA ASN A 445 -9.95 15.83 36.40
C ASN A 445 -10.17 14.70 37.41
N HIS A 446 -9.32 14.64 38.44
CA HIS A 446 -9.51 13.78 39.59
C HIS A 446 -10.21 14.59 40.69
N GLU A 447 -11.52 14.38 40.84
CA GLU A 447 -12.23 14.92 42.00
C GLU A 447 -11.79 14.13 43.25
N HIS A 448 -11.40 14.86 44.31
CA HIS A 448 -10.97 14.26 45.57
C HIS A 448 -12.10 13.38 46.14
N GLY A 449 -11.91 12.06 46.09
CA GLY A 449 -12.85 11.07 46.66
C GLY A 449 -13.56 10.16 45.65
N ASN A 450 -13.46 10.41 44.33
CA ASN A 450 -13.99 9.50 43.30
C ASN A 450 -12.86 8.67 42.68
N ILE A 451 -13.04 7.34 42.64
CA ILE A 451 -12.06 6.41 42.02
C ILE A 451 -12.01 6.59 40.49
N SER A 452 -13.07 7.14 39.89
CA SER A 452 -13.20 7.38 38.45
C SER A 452 -12.84 8.83 38.10
N ALA A 453 -11.78 9.00 37.29
CA ALA A 453 -11.38 10.30 36.75
C ALA A 453 -12.42 10.80 35.72
N LYS A 454 -12.85 12.06 35.85
CA LYS A 454 -13.79 12.67 34.91
C LYS A 454 -13.01 13.22 33.71
N ARG A 455 -13.18 12.58 32.56
CA ARG A 455 -12.54 12.96 31.29
C ARG A 455 -13.43 13.92 30.52
N THR A 456 -12.87 15.06 30.12
CA THR A 456 -13.59 16.08 29.38
C THR A 456 -12.79 16.57 28.18
N VAL A 457 -13.51 16.93 27.13
CA VAL A 457 -12.96 17.47 25.88
C VAL A 457 -13.61 18.82 25.60
N THR A 458 -12.82 19.78 25.16
CA THR A 458 -13.32 21.10 24.75
C THR A 458 -13.19 21.24 23.24
N LEU A 459 -14.31 21.47 22.57
CA LEU A 459 -14.41 21.69 21.14
C LEU A 459 -14.84 23.13 20.87
N SER A 460 -14.23 23.77 19.89
CA SER A 460 -14.67 25.06 19.34
C SER A 460 -15.65 24.81 18.22
N ALA A 461 -16.87 25.34 18.35
CA ALA A 461 -17.88 25.33 17.32
C ALA A 461 -17.53 26.30 16.16
N PRO A 462 -18.16 26.18 14.98
CA PRO A 462 -17.89 27.08 13.84
C PRO A 462 -18.09 28.57 14.13
N ASN A 463 -18.93 28.91 15.10
CA ASN A 463 -19.17 30.28 15.57
C ASN A 463 -18.12 30.77 16.60
N GLY A 464 -17.08 29.97 16.89
CA GLY A 464 -16.03 30.25 17.87
C GLY A 464 -16.40 29.93 19.32
N GLN A 465 -17.63 29.47 19.58
CA GLN A 465 -18.07 29.12 20.93
C GLN A 465 -17.42 27.83 21.42
N LEU A 466 -16.89 27.83 22.65
CA LEU A 466 -16.31 26.65 23.26
C LEU A 466 -17.39 25.81 23.96
N HIS A 467 -17.43 24.52 23.64
CA HIS A 467 -18.30 23.53 24.25
C HIS A 467 -17.47 22.43 24.89
N THR A 468 -17.79 22.09 26.14
CA THR A 468 -17.12 21.01 26.87
C THR A 468 -18.03 19.81 26.99
N PHE A 469 -17.53 18.64 26.64
CA PHE A 469 -18.25 17.37 26.70
C PHE A 469 -17.50 16.39 27.59
N GLN A 470 -18.25 15.59 28.37
CA GLN A 470 -17.69 14.43 29.05
C GLN A 470 -17.60 13.26 28.06
N VAL A 471 -16.48 12.54 28.07
CA VAL A 471 -16.25 11.41 27.17
C VAL A 471 -15.65 10.23 27.92
N SER A 472 -15.74 9.03 27.35
CA SER A 472 -15.05 7.84 27.84
C SER A 472 -13.67 7.67 27.19
N ILE A 473 -13.62 7.79 25.86
CA ILE A 473 -12.42 7.68 25.01
C ILE A 473 -12.46 8.80 23.96
N ALA A 474 -11.28 9.28 23.54
CA ALA A 474 -11.12 10.14 22.37
C ALA A 474 -10.26 9.45 21.30
N ALA A 475 -10.85 9.15 20.15
CA ALA A 475 -10.18 8.60 18.98
C ALA A 475 -9.93 9.69 17.94
N ILE A 476 -8.66 10.00 17.67
CA ILE A 476 -8.23 11.03 16.72
C ILE A 476 -7.74 10.33 15.43
N LEU A 477 -8.66 10.15 14.49
CA LEU A 477 -8.48 9.33 13.27
C LEU A 477 -8.44 10.22 12.02
N ILE A 478 -7.41 11.07 11.95
CA ILE A 478 -7.23 12.11 10.92
C ILE A 478 -6.20 11.73 9.85
N GLY A 479 -5.95 10.43 9.69
CA GLY A 479 -5.02 9.87 8.70
C GLY A 479 -3.61 9.63 9.23
N TYR A 480 -2.76 9.14 8.34
CA TYR A 480 -1.38 8.74 8.61
C TYR A 480 -0.41 9.41 7.63
N LYS A 481 0.88 9.37 7.97
CA LYS A 481 1.99 9.81 7.14
C LYS A 481 3.13 8.78 7.19
N PRO A 482 3.99 8.71 6.17
CA PRO A 482 5.15 7.83 6.17
C PRO A 482 6.16 8.20 7.27
N ASP A 483 6.82 7.19 7.81
CA ASP A 483 8.03 7.35 8.64
C ASP A 483 9.26 7.27 7.74
N LEU A 484 9.82 8.43 7.40
CA LEU A 484 11.03 8.57 6.59
C LEU A 484 12.22 9.05 7.42
N SER A 485 12.17 8.91 8.75
CA SER A 485 13.23 9.38 9.66
C SER A 485 14.61 8.77 9.42
N TYR A 486 14.67 7.67 8.66
CA TYR A 486 15.91 7.03 8.22
C TYR A 486 16.55 7.71 6.98
N LEU A 487 15.94 8.75 6.42
CA LEU A 487 16.50 9.58 5.36
C LEU A 487 16.94 10.92 5.93
N GLU A 488 17.90 11.57 5.26
CA GLU A 488 18.25 12.96 5.52
C GLU A 488 17.01 13.85 5.40
N ASP A 489 16.85 14.78 6.35
CA ASP A 489 15.69 15.68 6.48
C ASP A 489 14.32 14.98 6.35
N SER A 490 14.22 13.72 6.78
CA SER A 490 13.01 12.90 6.64
C SER A 490 12.49 12.79 5.18
N GLY A 491 13.41 12.86 4.20
CA GLY A 491 13.09 12.77 2.78
C GLY A 491 12.52 14.05 2.16
N ILE A 492 12.55 15.19 2.87
CA ILE A 492 12.27 16.50 2.26
C ILE A 492 13.25 16.71 1.09
N GLY A 493 12.75 17.25 -0.03
CA GLY A 493 13.50 17.35 -1.28
C GLY A 493 13.25 16.23 -2.30
N LEU A 494 12.79 15.05 -1.85
CA LEU A 494 12.53 13.92 -2.76
C LEU A 494 11.16 13.99 -3.47
N GLY A 495 10.26 14.84 -3.00
CA GLY A 495 8.89 14.96 -3.50
C GLY A 495 8.77 15.86 -4.73
N LYS A 496 7.57 15.88 -5.34
CA LYS A 496 7.21 16.84 -6.41
C LYS A 496 7.37 18.30 -5.97
N PHE A 497 7.06 18.57 -4.70
CA PHE A 497 7.30 19.83 -4.02
C PHE A 497 8.47 19.63 -3.05
N THR A 498 9.64 20.15 -3.42
CA THR A 498 10.91 19.90 -2.73
C THR A 498 10.98 20.51 -1.33
N ASP A 499 10.18 21.54 -1.07
CA ASP A 499 10.10 22.28 0.20
C ASP A 499 9.09 21.68 1.19
N LYS A 500 8.32 20.67 0.79
CA LYS A 500 7.25 20.07 1.59
C LYS A 500 7.59 18.65 2.04
N PRO A 501 7.05 18.19 3.19
CA PRO A 501 7.12 16.79 3.59
C PRO A 501 6.50 15.86 2.55
N ILE A 502 6.98 14.63 2.50
CA ILE A 502 6.41 13.58 1.64
C ILE A 502 5.03 13.16 2.15
N ASP A 503 4.08 13.08 1.24
CA ASP A 503 2.71 12.61 1.48
C ASP A 503 2.16 11.89 0.25
N SER A 504 1.55 10.71 0.40
CA SER A 504 1.16 9.88 -0.75
C SER A 504 0.09 10.48 -1.66
N LYS A 505 -0.57 11.58 -1.24
CA LYS A 505 -1.66 12.21 -1.99
C LYS A 505 -1.24 13.56 -2.55
N SER A 506 -0.67 14.40 -1.70
CA SER A 506 -0.36 15.80 -1.98
C SER A 506 1.08 16.04 -2.41
N ASN A 507 2.02 15.22 -1.96
CA ASN A 507 3.44 15.37 -2.30
C ASN A 507 4.18 14.02 -2.32
N PRO A 508 3.84 13.11 -3.26
CA PRO A 508 4.54 11.84 -3.37
C PRO A 508 5.99 12.04 -3.83
N ILE A 509 6.85 11.06 -3.54
CA ILE A 509 8.21 11.01 -4.06
C ILE A 509 8.17 11.08 -5.59
N GLU A 510 8.97 11.98 -6.14
CA GLU A 510 9.09 12.18 -7.57
C GLU A 510 10.06 11.15 -8.16
N ILE A 511 9.56 10.40 -9.14
CA ILE A 511 10.24 9.29 -9.79
C ILE A 511 10.05 9.38 -11.30
N ASP A 512 10.95 8.73 -12.05
CA ASP A 512 10.70 8.44 -13.46
C ASP A 512 9.62 7.35 -13.59
N ASP A 513 8.60 7.61 -14.43
CA ASP A 513 7.41 6.76 -14.54
C ASP A 513 7.66 5.35 -15.09
N PHE A 514 8.82 5.10 -15.70
CA PHE A 514 9.14 3.83 -16.37
C PHE A 514 10.28 3.07 -15.69
N THR A 515 11.15 3.73 -14.92
CA THR A 515 12.21 3.07 -14.14
C THR A 515 11.91 3.04 -12.64
N TYR A 516 11.02 3.92 -12.16
CA TYR A 516 10.74 4.17 -10.74
C TYR A 516 11.97 4.63 -9.92
N GLU A 517 13.04 5.05 -10.62
CA GLU A 517 14.19 5.70 -10.00
C GLU A 517 13.79 7.11 -9.53
N VAL A 518 14.21 7.48 -8.32
CA VAL A 518 13.94 8.79 -7.73
C VAL A 518 14.70 9.86 -8.52
N ILE A 519 14.00 10.94 -8.90
CA ILE A 519 14.58 12.00 -9.75
C ILE A 519 15.44 12.95 -8.91
N ASN A 520 14.91 13.41 -7.79
CA ASN A 520 15.52 14.46 -6.96
C ASN A 520 16.48 13.85 -5.92
N VAL A 521 17.52 13.14 -6.37
CA VAL A 521 18.49 12.43 -5.50
C VAL A 521 19.93 12.77 -5.89
N PRO A 522 20.89 12.86 -4.94
CA PRO A 522 22.28 13.25 -5.26
C PRO A 522 23.03 12.24 -6.14
N ILE A 523 22.68 10.96 -6.07
CA ILE A 523 23.31 9.89 -6.85
C ILE A 523 22.25 8.91 -7.36
N LYS A 524 22.52 8.27 -8.50
CA LYS A 524 21.63 7.23 -9.06
C LYS A 524 21.54 5.99 -8.16
N GLY A 525 20.50 5.19 -8.37
CA GLY A 525 20.29 3.91 -7.69
C GLY A 525 19.31 3.95 -6.50
N LEU A 526 18.64 5.07 -6.23
CA LEU A 526 17.51 5.12 -5.30
C LEU A 526 16.20 4.95 -6.06
N TYR A 527 15.35 4.06 -5.59
CA TYR A 527 14.02 3.80 -6.15
C TYR A 527 12.97 3.94 -5.06
N ALA A 528 11.72 4.18 -5.45
CA ALA A 528 10.59 4.20 -4.52
C ALA A 528 9.37 3.47 -5.09
N LEU A 529 8.60 2.81 -4.22
CA LEU A 529 7.45 1.99 -4.59
C LEU A 529 6.22 2.23 -3.72
N GLY A 530 5.06 1.85 -4.28
CA GLY A 530 3.79 1.82 -3.56
C GLY A 530 3.28 3.22 -3.21
N PRO A 531 2.65 3.39 -2.05
CA PRO A 531 2.04 4.66 -1.67
C PRO A 531 3.02 5.83 -1.63
N LEU A 532 4.32 5.61 -1.38
CA LEU A 532 5.33 6.68 -1.39
C LEU A 532 5.41 7.44 -2.73
N VAL A 533 5.12 6.77 -3.84
CA VAL A 533 5.11 7.38 -5.18
C VAL A 533 3.69 7.67 -5.69
N GLY A 534 2.68 7.60 -4.82
CA GLY A 534 1.27 7.83 -5.16
C GLY A 534 0.49 6.59 -5.61
N ASN A 535 1.14 5.42 -5.70
CA ASN A 535 0.46 4.16 -6.02
C ASN A 535 -0.21 3.58 -4.77
N ASN A 536 -1.43 4.05 -4.48
CA ASN A 536 -2.14 3.74 -3.24
C ASN A 536 -2.90 2.38 -3.25
N PHE A 537 -3.01 1.70 -4.40
CA PHE A 537 -3.66 0.39 -4.51
C PHE A 537 -2.64 -0.74 -4.60
N VAL A 538 -2.91 -1.88 -3.97
CA VAL A 538 -2.01 -3.05 -4.00
C VAL A 538 -1.76 -3.52 -5.43
N ARG A 539 -2.80 -3.66 -6.26
CA ARG A 539 -2.67 -4.07 -7.66
C ARG A 539 -1.76 -3.16 -8.51
N PHE A 540 -1.61 -1.88 -8.15
CA PHE A 540 -0.72 -0.93 -8.83
C PHE A 540 0.76 -1.11 -8.50
N VAL A 541 1.08 -1.89 -7.47
CA VAL A 541 2.47 -2.18 -7.09
C VAL A 541 3.23 -2.90 -8.21
N LEU A 542 2.54 -3.74 -8.98
CA LEU A 542 3.16 -4.57 -10.02
C LEU A 542 3.88 -3.76 -11.09
N GLY A 543 3.29 -2.63 -11.49
CA GLY A 543 3.90 -1.74 -12.48
C GLY A 543 5.25 -1.20 -12.04
N GLY A 544 5.33 -0.73 -10.79
CA GLY A 544 6.58 -0.24 -10.24
C GLY A 544 7.62 -1.34 -10.07
N ALA A 545 7.21 -2.52 -9.59
CA ALA A 545 8.12 -3.65 -9.47
C ALA A 545 8.71 -4.06 -10.84
N LEU A 546 7.88 -4.07 -11.89
CA LEU A 546 8.34 -4.34 -13.26
C LEU A 546 9.30 -3.26 -13.78
N GLY A 547 8.98 -1.98 -13.57
CA GLY A 547 9.84 -0.86 -14.00
C GLY A 547 11.24 -0.93 -13.37
N ILE A 548 11.30 -1.19 -12.07
CA ILE A 548 12.57 -1.36 -11.35
C ILE A 548 13.34 -2.58 -11.89
N LEU A 549 12.68 -3.73 -12.04
CA LEU A 549 13.31 -4.94 -12.59
C LEU A 549 13.90 -4.67 -13.98
N ALA A 550 13.09 -4.12 -14.90
CA ALA A 550 13.51 -3.85 -16.26
C ALA A 550 14.69 -2.87 -16.30
N HIS A 551 14.65 -1.82 -15.49
CA HIS A 551 15.75 -0.87 -15.39
C HIS A 551 17.03 -1.52 -14.84
N ILE A 552 16.94 -2.38 -13.82
CA ILE A 552 18.07 -3.14 -13.29
C ILE A 552 18.67 -4.05 -14.37
N LEU A 553 17.84 -4.81 -15.10
CA LEU A 553 18.32 -5.73 -16.12
C LEU A 553 18.98 -4.99 -17.30
N CYS A 554 18.48 -3.82 -17.68
CA CYS A 554 19.09 -2.99 -18.72
C CYS A 554 20.42 -2.36 -18.27
N THR A 555 20.53 -1.94 -17.01
CA THR A 555 21.73 -1.24 -16.49
C THR A 555 22.78 -2.15 -15.87
N THR A 556 22.54 -3.46 -15.83
CA THR A 556 23.53 -4.45 -15.34
C THR A 556 24.25 -5.21 -16.45
N ASN A 557 23.92 -4.92 -17.72
CA ASN A 557 24.58 -5.44 -18.93
C ASN A 557 25.58 -4.44 -19.56
N THR A 558 25.80 -3.31 -18.89
CA THR A 558 26.81 -2.29 -19.20
C THR A 558 27.78 -2.23 -18.04
#